data_AF-A0A6B3FBW9-F1
#
_entry.id   AF-A0A6B3FBW9-F1
#
_cell.length_a   1.000
_cell.length_b   1.000
_cell.length_c   1.000
_cell.angle_alpha   90.00
_cell.angle_beta   90.00
_cell.angle_gamma   90.00
#
_symmetry.space_group_name_H-M   'P 1'
#
loop_
_entity.id
_entity.type
_entity.pdbx_description
1 polymer ?
#
loop_
_entity_poly.entity_id
_entity_poly.type
_entity_poly.pdbx_seq_one_letter_code
_entity_poly.pdbx_strand_id
1 'polypeptide(L)'
;REHLDEDTWEEIEDTLLTADVGVAPTQELVERLRERVRVLGTRTPDELRTLLREELLTLVGADTDRTVHTEAAPDKPGIVMVVGVNGTGKTTTTGKLARVLVADGKSVVLGAADTFRAA
;
A
#
# COMPACT_ATOMS: atom_id res chain seq x y z
N ARG A 1 -22.69 -5.86 27.40
CA ARG A 1 -21.93 -6.09 26.16
C ARG A 1 -20.50 -5.60 26.45
N GLU A 2 -19.71 -6.37 27.20
CA GLU A 2 -18.39 -5.93 27.72
C GLU A 2 -17.22 -6.77 27.20
N HIS A 3 -17.47 -7.75 26.34
CA HIS A 3 -16.45 -8.59 25.70
C HIS A 3 -16.76 -8.67 24.21
N LEU A 4 -15.71 -8.61 23.37
CA LEU A 4 -15.82 -8.92 21.95
C LEU A 4 -16.15 -10.41 21.83
N ASP A 5 -17.33 -10.71 21.29
CA ASP A 5 -17.76 -12.07 20.97
C ASP A 5 -17.21 -12.52 19.62
N GLU A 6 -17.37 -13.80 19.31
CA GLU A 6 -16.89 -14.38 18.05
C GLU A 6 -17.54 -13.71 16.84
N ASP A 7 -18.84 -13.41 16.92
CA ASP A 7 -19.61 -12.70 15.90
C ASP A 7 -18.96 -11.35 15.53
N THR A 8 -18.50 -10.57 16.51
CA THR A 8 -17.81 -9.30 16.25
C THR A 8 -16.51 -9.51 15.47
N TRP A 9 -15.78 -10.59 15.74
CA TRP A 9 -14.54 -10.87 15.02
C TRP A 9 -14.79 -11.36 13.59
N GLU A 10 -15.83 -12.16 13.37
CA GLU A 10 -16.28 -12.57 12.04
C GLU A 10 -16.67 -11.34 11.19
N GLU A 11 -17.42 -10.39 11.77
CA GLU A 11 -17.77 -9.14 11.09
C GLU A 11 -16.55 -8.31 10.67
N ILE A 12 -15.49 -8.28 11.50
CA ILE A 12 -14.24 -7.59 11.17
C ILE A 12 -13.54 -8.29 10.01
N GLU A 13 -13.43 -9.62 10.05
CA GLU A 13 -12.83 -10.43 8.98
C GLU A 13 -13.57 -10.22 7.65
N ASP A 14 -14.90 -10.35 7.64
CA ASP A 14 -15.73 -10.15 6.46
C ASP A 14 -15.60 -8.74 5.87
N THR A 15 -15.52 -7.73 6.74
CA THR A 15 -15.31 -6.34 6.32
C THR A 15 -13.96 -6.17 5.61
N LEU A 16 -12.89 -6.76 6.15
CA LEU A 16 -11.55 -6.70 5.56
C LEU A 16 -11.49 -7.44 4.22
N LEU A 17 -12.15 -8.59 4.10
CA LEU A 17 -12.24 -9.35 2.85
C LEU A 17 -13.01 -8.57 1.78
N THR A 18 -14.13 -7.93 2.16
CA THR A 18 -14.92 -7.06 1.26
C THR A 18 -14.14 -5.83 0.82
N ALA A 19 -13.14 -5.40 1.60
CA ALA A 19 -12.24 -4.29 1.28
C ALA A 19 -11.01 -4.70 0.46
N ASP A 20 -11.01 -5.88 -0.17
CA ASP A 20 -9.93 -6.40 -1.02
C ASP A 20 -8.57 -6.58 -0.31
N VAL A 21 -8.56 -6.77 1.03
CA VAL A 21 -7.31 -7.05 1.76
C VAL A 21 -6.74 -8.42 1.38
N GLY A 22 -7.62 -9.40 1.12
CA GLY A 22 -7.25 -10.77 0.77
C GLY A 22 -7.22 -11.71 1.96
N VAL A 23 -7.42 -13.02 1.71
CA VAL A 23 -7.65 -14.02 2.79
C VAL A 23 -6.49 -14.13 3.76
N ALA A 24 -5.28 -14.42 3.26
CA ALA A 24 -4.10 -14.61 4.09
C ALA A 24 -3.76 -13.38 4.98
N PRO A 25 -3.63 -12.16 4.43
CA PRO A 25 -3.35 -10.98 5.25
C PRO A 25 -4.48 -10.64 6.24
N THR A 26 -5.74 -10.88 5.88
CA THR A 26 -6.86 -10.68 6.81
C THR A 26 -6.77 -11.63 8.00
N GLN A 27 -6.52 -12.93 7.76
CA GLN A 27 -6.38 -13.92 8.83
C GLN A 27 -5.22 -13.58 9.76
N GLU A 28 -4.04 -13.25 9.19
CA GLU A 28 -2.88 -12.81 9.97
C GLU A 28 -3.21 -11.59 10.84
N LEU A 29 -3.89 -10.59 10.28
CA LEU A 29 -4.25 -9.36 10.96
C LEU A 29 -5.24 -9.60 12.11
N VAL A 30 -6.28 -10.41 11.88
CA VAL A 30 -7.31 -10.71 12.89
C VAL A 30 -6.72 -11.52 14.03
N GLU A 31 -5.86 -12.51 13.74
CA GLU A 31 -5.17 -13.29 14.78
C GLU A 31 -4.32 -12.39 15.68
N ARG A 32 -3.50 -11.51 15.10
CA ARG A 32 -2.68 -10.56 15.86
C ARG A 32 -3.52 -9.58 16.67
N LEU A 33 -4.59 -9.05 16.08
CA LEU A 33 -5.49 -8.12 16.76
C LEU A 33 -6.17 -8.79 17.96
N ARG A 34 -6.66 -10.03 17.80
CA ARG A 34 -7.23 -10.84 18.90
C ARG A 34 -6.21 -11.05 20.02
N GLU A 35 -4.96 -11.38 19.68
CA GLU A 35 -3.88 -11.55 20.67
C GLU A 35 -3.61 -10.24 21.43
N ARG A 36 -3.44 -9.12 20.73
CA ARG A 36 -3.16 -7.81 21.35
C ARG A 36 -4.28 -7.36 22.27
N VAL A 37 -5.55 -7.55 21.87
CA VAL A 37 -6.70 -7.23 22.73
C VAL A 37 -6.71 -8.08 24.00
N ARG A 38 -6.39 -9.38 23.90
CA ARG A 38 -6.28 -10.26 25.07
C ARG A 38 -5.17 -9.82 26.02
N VAL A 39 -4.00 -9.45 25.50
CA VAL A 39 -2.83 -9.04 26.30
C VAL A 39 -3.05 -7.69 26.97
N LEU A 40 -3.57 -6.71 26.22
CA LEU A 40 -3.76 -5.33 26.70
C LEU A 40 -5.04 -5.17 27.53
N GLY A 41 -5.95 -6.15 27.49
CA GLY A 41 -7.23 -6.08 28.16
C GLY A 41 -8.12 -4.97 27.63
N THR A 42 -8.00 -4.64 26.33
CA THR A 42 -8.75 -3.59 25.65
C THR A 42 -10.25 -3.83 25.71
N ARG A 43 -11.03 -2.79 26.06
CA ARG A 43 -12.49 -2.93 26.26
C ARG A 43 -13.33 -1.92 25.52
N THR A 44 -12.71 -0.86 24.99
CA THR A 44 -13.45 0.20 24.31
C THR A 44 -13.34 0.08 22.79
N PRO A 45 -14.39 0.48 22.03
CA PRO A 45 -14.34 0.51 20.57
C PRO A 45 -13.21 1.40 20.01
N ASP A 46 -12.87 2.50 20.67
CA ASP A 46 -11.84 3.43 20.19
C ASP A 46 -10.42 2.87 20.37
N GLU A 47 -10.17 2.17 21.47
CA GLU A 47 -8.92 1.42 21.65
C GLU A 47 -8.80 0.30 20.60
N LEU A 48 -9.88 -0.45 20.34
CA LEU A 48 -9.86 -1.50 19.32
C LEU A 48 -9.58 -0.94 17.91
N ARG A 49 -10.18 0.19 17.55
CA ARG A 49 -9.90 0.88 16.29
C ARG A 49 -8.45 1.33 16.18
N THR A 50 -7.88 1.80 17.29
CA THR A 50 -6.47 2.21 17.35
C THR A 50 -5.56 1.01 17.11
N LEU A 51 -5.81 -0.12 17.78
CA LEU A 51 -5.05 -1.36 17.58
C LEU A 51 -5.18 -1.88 16.14
N LEU A 52 -6.39 -1.90 15.57
CA LEU A 52 -6.61 -2.31 14.18
C LEU A 52 -5.80 -1.43 13.21
N ARG A 53 -5.79 -0.10 13.41
CA ARG A 53 -5.01 0.82 12.58
C ARG A 53 -3.51 0.51 12.67
N GLU A 54 -3.00 0.21 13.85
CA GLU A 54 -1.59 -0.14 14.04
C GLU A 54 -1.22 -1.47 13.35
N GLU A 55 -2.08 -2.48 13.44
CA GLU A 55 -1.87 -3.75 12.72
C GLU A 55 -1.92 -3.56 11.20
N LEU A 56 -2.86 -2.75 10.70
CA LEU A 56 -2.91 -2.39 9.27
C LEU A 56 -1.64 -1.69 8.82
N LEU A 57 -1.09 -0.75 9.60
CA LEU A 57 0.17 -0.08 9.26
C LEU A 57 1.38 -1.02 9.30
N THR A 58 1.38 -1.95 10.25
CA THR A 58 2.39 -3.02 10.33
C THR A 58 2.34 -3.90 9.08
N LEU A 59 1.14 -4.33 8.68
CA LEU A 59 0.92 -5.15 7.48
C LEU A 59 1.31 -4.41 6.19
N VAL A 60 0.96 -3.12 6.09
CA VAL A 60 1.42 -2.25 5.00
C VAL A 60 2.95 -2.17 5.00
N GLY A 61 3.63 -2.30 6.14
CA GLY A 61 5.07 -2.14 6.27
C GLY A 61 5.44 -0.66 6.15
N ALA A 62 4.90 0.18 7.03
CA ALA A 62 5.11 1.64 7.00
C ALA A 62 6.59 2.05 7.07
N ASP A 63 7.45 1.21 7.64
CA ASP A 63 8.89 1.47 7.77
C ASP A 63 9.71 1.09 6.52
N THR A 64 9.10 0.45 5.52
CA THR A 64 9.78 0.08 4.28
C THR A 64 10.03 1.31 3.40
N ASP A 65 11.28 1.52 3.00
CA ASP A 65 11.62 2.53 2.00
C ASP A 65 11.01 2.18 0.64
N ARG A 66 10.09 3.03 0.17
CA ARG A 66 9.43 2.94 -1.14
C ARG A 66 9.77 4.14 -2.02
N THR A 67 10.84 4.85 -1.70
CA THR A 67 11.28 6.02 -2.46
C THR A 67 11.61 5.61 -3.88
N VAL A 68 11.05 6.34 -4.84
CA VAL A 68 11.47 6.21 -6.24
C VAL A 68 12.73 7.06 -6.40
N HIS A 69 13.88 6.41 -6.33
CA HIS A 69 15.17 7.06 -6.54
C HIS A 69 15.28 7.57 -7.98
N THR A 70 15.30 8.90 -8.11
CA THR A 70 15.37 9.60 -9.40
C THR A 70 16.63 10.46 -9.52
N GLU A 71 17.54 10.36 -8.56
CA GLU A 71 18.78 11.11 -8.56
C GLU A 71 19.71 10.68 -9.71
N ALA A 72 20.38 11.66 -10.30
CA ALA A 72 21.46 11.42 -11.26
C ALA A 72 22.76 11.13 -10.50
N ALA A 73 23.54 10.18 -11.01
CA ALA A 73 24.94 10.01 -10.59
C ALA A 73 25.84 10.97 -11.41
N PRO A 74 27.08 11.25 -10.99
CA PRO A 74 28.02 12.01 -11.81
C PRO A 74 28.08 11.41 -13.22
N ASP A 75 27.82 12.25 -14.22
CA ASP A 75 27.78 11.92 -15.64
C ASP A 75 26.75 10.86 -16.07
N LYS A 76 25.72 10.55 -15.25
CA LYS A 76 24.66 9.58 -15.60
C LYS A 76 23.26 10.05 -15.17
N PRO A 77 22.25 10.00 -16.04
CA PRO A 77 20.89 10.32 -15.64
C PRO A 77 20.34 9.26 -14.68
N GLY A 78 19.39 9.66 -13.82
CA GLY A 78 18.52 8.71 -13.11
C GLY A 78 17.64 7.99 -14.14
N ILE A 79 17.48 6.66 -14.01
CA ILE A 79 16.72 5.84 -14.97
C ILE A 79 15.55 5.18 -14.24
N VAL A 80 14.34 5.44 -14.71
CA VAL A 80 13.11 4.80 -14.22
C VAL A 80 12.50 3.98 -15.35
N MET A 81 12.31 2.68 -15.12
CA MET A 81 11.62 1.78 -16.04
C MET A 81 10.25 1.39 -15.48
N VAL A 82 9.18 1.77 -16.19
CA VAL A 82 7.81 1.45 -15.78
C VAL A 82 7.34 0.18 -16.48
N VAL A 83 6.97 -0.83 -15.68
CA VAL A 83 6.54 -2.15 -16.16
C VAL A 83 5.13 -2.50 -15.68
N GLY A 84 4.47 -3.44 -16.35
CA GLY A 84 3.11 -3.88 -16.01
C GLY A 84 2.28 -4.31 -17.21
N VAL A 85 1.11 -4.88 -16.97
CA VAL A 85 0.22 -5.37 -18.03
C VAL A 85 -0.55 -4.24 -18.73
N ASN A 86 -1.18 -4.54 -19.86
CA ASN A 86 -1.95 -3.55 -20.62
C ASN A 86 -3.17 -3.06 -19.83
N GLY A 87 -3.51 -1.78 -19.95
CA GLY A 87 -4.67 -1.18 -19.28
C GLY A 87 -4.46 -0.76 -17.82
N THR A 88 -3.31 -1.05 -17.21
CA THR A 88 -2.99 -0.67 -15.81
C THR A 88 -2.57 0.79 -15.61
N GLY A 89 -2.53 1.58 -16.68
CA GLY A 89 -2.19 3.00 -16.61
C GLY A 89 -0.70 3.34 -16.66
N LYS A 90 0.18 2.42 -17.10
CA LYS A 90 1.65 2.66 -17.22
C LYS A 90 2.00 4.01 -17.85
N THR A 91 1.57 4.25 -19.09
CA THR A 91 1.89 5.48 -19.85
C THR A 91 1.35 6.73 -19.14
N THR A 92 0.15 6.64 -18.56
CA THR A 92 -0.45 7.71 -17.76
C THR A 92 0.38 8.01 -16.51
N THR A 93 0.83 6.99 -15.79
CA THR A 93 1.69 7.13 -14.61
C THR A 93 3.06 7.68 -14.98
N THR A 94 3.66 7.25 -16.10
CA THR A 94 4.92 7.82 -16.62
C THR A 94 4.77 9.32 -16.89
N GLY A 95 3.67 9.75 -17.50
CA GLY A 95 3.39 11.17 -17.72
C GLY A 95 3.21 11.97 -16.42
N LYS A 96 2.48 11.41 -15.44
CA LYS A 96 2.33 12.01 -14.11
C LYS A 96 3.67 12.17 -13.39
N LEU A 97 4.50 11.12 -13.39
CA LEU A 97 5.83 11.15 -12.80
C LEU A 97 6.72 12.20 -13.47
N ALA A 98 6.73 12.25 -14.81
CA ALA A 98 7.48 13.25 -15.56
C ALA A 98 7.04 14.68 -15.21
N ARG A 99 5.72 14.91 -15.05
CA ARG A 99 5.19 16.21 -14.64
C ARG A 99 5.67 16.63 -13.25
N VAL A 100 5.70 15.70 -12.28
CA VAL A 100 6.23 15.96 -10.94
C VAL A 100 7.71 16.30 -10.99
N LEU A 101 8.52 15.50 -11.69
CA LEU A 101 9.96 15.72 -11.80
C LEU A 101 10.32 17.05 -12.49
N VAL A 102 9.58 17.43 -13.53
CA VAL A 102 9.74 18.75 -14.18
C VAL A 102 9.35 19.89 -13.22
N ALA A 103 8.29 19.72 -12.42
CA ALA A 103 7.91 20.71 -11.41
C ALA A 103 8.98 20.87 -10.31
N ASP A 104 9.70 19.78 -10.00
CA ASP A 104 10.85 19.77 -9.10
C ASP A 104 12.17 20.26 -9.77
N GLY A 105 12.08 20.85 -10.97
CA GLY A 105 13.20 21.46 -11.68
C GLY A 105 14.14 20.48 -12.40
N LYS A 106 13.75 19.21 -12.55
CA LYS A 106 14.55 18.21 -13.27
C LYS A 106 14.35 18.31 -14.78
N SER A 107 15.40 18.02 -15.54
CA SER A 107 15.28 17.72 -16.98
C SER A 107 14.83 16.27 -17.15
N VAL A 108 13.80 16.05 -17.95
CA VAL A 108 13.20 14.72 -18.15
C VAL A 108 13.17 14.38 -19.63
N VAL A 109 13.57 13.16 -19.96
CA VAL A 109 13.47 12.57 -21.30
C VAL A 109 12.56 11.35 -21.22
N LEU A 110 11.60 11.25 -22.13
CA LEU A 110 10.68 10.12 -22.23
C LEU A 110 11.09 9.19 -23.39
N GLY A 111 11.28 7.91 -23.09
CA GLY A 111 11.50 6.87 -24.09
C GLY A 111 10.21 6.10 -24.38
N ALA A 112 9.71 6.16 -25.61
CA ALA A 112 8.52 5.42 -26.04
C ALA A 112 8.87 3.97 -26.43
N ALA A 113 9.23 3.16 -25.43
CA ALA A 113 9.66 1.77 -25.62
C ALA A 113 8.50 0.75 -25.70
N ASP A 114 7.25 1.16 -25.46
CA ASP A 114 6.05 0.30 -25.62
C ASP A 114 5.61 0.30 -27.09
N THR A 115 6.24 -0.54 -27.91
CA THR A 115 6.07 -0.56 -29.38
C THR A 115 5.19 -1.70 -29.89
N PHE A 116 4.63 -2.53 -29.00
CA PHE A 116 3.88 -3.73 -29.41
C PHE A 116 2.50 -3.39 -30.00
N ARG A 117 1.89 -2.30 -29.55
CA ARG A 117 0.59 -1.83 -30.06
C ARG A 117 0.77 -0.46 -30.69
N ALA A 118 0.39 -0.33 -31.96
CA ALA A 118 -0.03 0.96 -32.48
C ALA A 118 -1.39 1.27 -31.82
N ALA A 119 -1.42 2.31 -30.99
CA ALA A 119 -2.65 2.79 -30.35
C ALA A 119 -3.51 3.58 -31.33
#